data_AF-A0A6N3FC48-F1
#
_entry.id   AF-A0A6N3FC48-F1
#
_cell.length_a   1.000
_cell.length_b   1.000
_cell.length_c   1.000
_cell.angle_alpha   90.00
_cell.angle_beta   90.00
_cell.angle_gamma   90.00
#
_symmetry.space_group_name_H-M   'P 1'
#
loop_
_entity.id
_entity.type
_entity.pdbx_description
1 polymer ?
#
loop_
_entity_poly.entity_id
_entity_poly.type
_entity_poly.pdbx_seq_one_letter_code
_entity_poly.pdbx_strand_id
1 'polypeptide(L)'
;MGNNKEIQRQQYNRTVTMLKQYRDAQFFIQHTTDEESRQRTEAAVQHITAALEEIQRRRQQAEREEEYTALRMYYMQGYTYEQIEKELNTGKDTPRRWITAAVKELAVMVYGIE
;
A
#
# COMPACT_ATOMS: atom_id res chain seq x y z
N MET A 1 -9.70 -22.21 18.12
CA MET A 1 -9.69 -20.73 18.01
C MET A 1 -8.33 -20.16 17.53
N GLY A 2 -7.53 -20.90 16.74
CA GLY A 2 -6.19 -20.47 16.30
C GLY A 2 -6.12 -19.84 14.90
N ASN A 3 -7.10 -20.07 14.03
CA ASN A 3 -6.98 -19.74 12.60
C ASN A 3 -7.05 -18.24 12.29
N ASN A 4 -7.83 -17.44 13.02
CA ASN A 4 -8.10 -16.07 12.57
C ASN A 4 -6.87 -15.15 12.65
N LYS A 5 -6.05 -15.30 13.71
CA LYS A 5 -4.82 -14.52 13.87
C LYS A 5 -3.75 -14.87 12.84
N GLU A 6 -3.66 -16.15 12.48
CA GLU A 6 -2.69 -16.61 11.47
C GLU A 6 -3.11 -16.17 10.06
N ILE A 7 -4.41 -16.26 9.74
CA ILE A 7 -4.97 -15.75 8.49
C ILE A 7 -4.72 -14.25 8.36
N GLN A 8 -5.04 -13.45 9.39
CA GLN A 8 -4.79 -12.00 9.40
C GLN A 8 -3.30 -11.67 9.19
N ARG A 9 -2.39 -12.43 9.81
CA ARG A 9 -0.93 -12.25 9.64
C ARG A 9 -0.46 -12.62 8.25
N GLN A 10 -0.98 -13.71 7.67
CA GLN A 10 -0.66 -14.10 6.29
C GLN A 10 -1.14 -13.05 5.29
N GLN A 11 -2.36 -12.52 5.46
CA GLN A 11 -2.88 -11.47 4.57
C GLN A 11 -2.12 -10.17 4.71
N TYR A 12 -1.75 -9.76 5.93
CA TYR A 12 -0.88 -8.60 6.13
C TYR A 12 0.45 -8.77 5.38
N ASN A 13 1.11 -9.93 5.52
CA ASN A 13 2.35 -10.20 4.81
C ASN A 13 2.16 -10.20 3.29
N ARG A 14 1.05 -10.75 2.79
CA ARG A 14 0.73 -10.71 1.35
C ARG A 14 0.48 -9.30 0.85
N THR A 15 -0.25 -8.46 1.59
CA THR A 15 -0.43 -7.03 1.25
C THR A 15 0.90 -6.28 1.24
N VAL A 16 1.80 -6.54 2.21
CA VAL A 16 3.13 -5.94 2.21
C VAL A 16 3.94 -6.38 0.98
N THR A 17 3.91 -7.66 0.63
CA THR A 17 4.58 -8.17 -0.58
C THR A 17 3.99 -7.55 -1.85
N MET A 18 2.66 -7.45 -1.92
CA MET A 18 1.93 -6.83 -3.02
C MET A 18 2.31 -5.36 -3.20
N LEU A 19 2.41 -4.58 -2.12
CA LEU A 19 2.83 -3.18 -2.17
C LEU A 19 4.30 -3.01 -2.58
N LYS A 20 5.18 -3.94 -2.18
CA LYS A 20 6.58 -3.93 -2.64
C LYS A 20 6.67 -4.23 -4.14
N GLN A 21 5.99 -5.28 -4.58
CA GLN A 21 5.92 -5.68 -5.99
C GLN A 21 5.25 -4.62 -6.86
N TYR A 22 4.32 -3.82 -6.32
CA TYR A 22 3.68 -2.72 -7.03
C TYR A 22 4.71 -1.70 -7.55
N ARG A 23 5.73 -1.36 -6.75
CA ARG A 23 6.78 -0.44 -7.19
C ARG A 23 7.61 -1.03 -8.33
N ASP A 24 8.02 -2.29 -8.22
CA ASP A 24 8.76 -3.00 -9.26
C ASP A 24 7.93 -3.16 -10.54
N ALA A 25 6.63 -3.46 -10.40
CA ALA A 25 5.71 -3.60 -11.53
C ALA A 25 5.46 -2.26 -12.23
N GLN A 26 5.30 -1.16 -11.48
CA GLN A 26 5.20 0.19 -12.04
C GLN A 26 6.49 0.58 -12.78
N PHE A 27 7.65 0.29 -12.19
CA PHE A 27 8.95 0.50 -12.85
C PHE A 27 9.06 -0.32 -14.13
N PHE A 28 8.68 -1.61 -14.09
CA PHE A 28 8.66 -2.48 -15.26
C PHE A 28 7.76 -1.93 -16.37
N ILE A 29 6.53 -1.51 -16.05
CA ILE A 29 5.59 -0.92 -17.03
C ILE A 29 6.18 0.32 -17.70
N GLN A 30 6.89 1.18 -16.95
CA GLN A 30 7.50 2.40 -17.49
C GLN A 30 8.71 2.14 -18.38
N HIS A 31 9.42 1.03 -18.18
CA HIS A 31 10.71 0.75 -18.84
C HIS A 31 10.66 -0.40 -19.85
N THR A 32 9.60 -1.22 -19.85
CA THR A 32 9.44 -2.31 -20.82
C THR A 32 9.04 -1.77 -22.19
N THR A 33 9.58 -2.38 -23.24
CA THR A 33 9.19 -2.12 -24.64
C THR A 33 8.25 -3.20 -25.20
N ASP A 34 8.00 -4.26 -24.44
CA ASP A 34 7.10 -5.36 -24.83
C ASP A 34 5.66 -5.09 -24.39
N GLU A 35 4.81 -4.81 -25.37
CA GLU A 35 3.43 -4.36 -25.14
C GLU A 35 2.56 -5.45 -24.48
N GLU A 36 2.77 -6.72 -24.82
CA GLU A 36 2.00 -7.83 -24.23
C GLU A 36 2.34 -8.05 -22.75
N SER A 37 3.64 -8.03 -22.41
CA SER A 37 4.08 -8.16 -21.02
C SER A 37 3.72 -6.91 -20.22
N ARG A 38 3.70 -5.73 -20.85
CA ARG A 38 3.16 -4.50 -20.25
C ARG A 38 1.68 -4.69 -19.91
N GLN A 39 0.83 -5.07 -20.87
CA GLN A 39 -0.60 -5.27 -20.65
C GLN A 39 -0.90 -6.32 -19.57
N ARG A 40 -0.18 -7.45 -19.57
CA ARG A 40 -0.32 -8.49 -18.52
C ARG A 40 0.02 -7.94 -17.14
N THR A 41 1.07 -7.12 -17.05
CA THR A 41 1.49 -6.50 -15.78
C THR A 41 0.52 -5.39 -15.36
N GLU A 42 0.04 -4.57 -16.30
CA GLU A 42 -0.96 -3.53 -16.06
C GLU A 42 -2.25 -4.12 -15.48
N ALA A 43 -2.75 -5.23 -16.05
CA ALA A 43 -3.93 -5.92 -15.52
C ALA A 43 -3.71 -6.45 -14.09
N ALA A 44 -2.52 -6.99 -13.79
CA ALA A 44 -2.18 -7.44 -12.43
C ALA A 44 -2.10 -6.27 -11.43
N VAL A 45 -1.60 -5.11 -11.89
CA VAL A 45 -1.44 -3.90 -11.09
C VAL A 45 -2.77 -3.19 -10.85
N GLN A 46 -3.72 -3.24 -11.79
CA GLN A 46 -5.04 -2.58 -11.68
C GLN A 46 -5.80 -2.96 -10.41
N HIS A 47 -5.77 -4.23 -10.00
CA HIS A 47 -6.42 -4.66 -8.75
C HIS A 47 -5.81 -4.00 -7.51
N ILE A 48 -4.50 -3.79 -7.51
CA ILE A 48 -3.77 -3.11 -6.42
C ILE A 48 -4.07 -1.62 -6.46
N THR A 49 -4.05 -1.01 -7.64
CA THR A 49 -4.39 0.40 -7.86
C THR A 49 -5.78 0.71 -7.34
N ALA A 50 -6.79 -0.09 -7.68
CA ALA A 50 -8.16 0.12 -7.21
C ALA A 50 -8.27 0.09 -5.68
N ALA A 51 -7.57 -0.83 -5.00
CA ALA A 51 -7.55 -0.90 -3.54
C ALA A 51 -6.86 0.33 -2.91
N LEU A 52 -5.78 0.81 -3.53
CA LEU A 52 -5.07 2.02 -3.10
C LEU A 52 -5.91 3.29 -3.29
N GLU A 53 -6.58 3.42 -4.45
CA GLU A 53 -7.47 4.53 -4.76
C GLU A 53 -8.64 4.61 -3.77
N GLU A 54 -9.21 3.46 -3.40
CA GLU A 54 -10.30 3.42 -2.42
C GLU A 54 -9.83 3.85 -1.02
N ILE A 55 -8.63 3.45 -0.58
CA ILE A 55 -8.07 3.99 0.67
C ILE A 55 -7.80 5.48 0.58
N GLN A 56 -7.21 5.95 -0.51
CA GLN A 56 -6.95 7.37 -0.72
C GLN A 56 -8.25 8.16 -0.60
N ARG A 57 -9.30 7.71 -1.28
CA ARG A 57 -10.62 8.34 -1.24
C ARG A 57 -11.18 8.37 0.17
N ARG A 58 -11.13 7.26 0.92
CA ARG A 58 -11.59 7.20 2.32
C ARG A 58 -10.80 8.16 3.22
N ARG A 59 -9.50 8.26 3.03
CA ARG A 59 -8.64 9.18 3.79
C ARG A 59 -8.88 10.64 3.44
N GLN A 60 -9.14 10.95 2.18
CA GLN A 60 -9.53 12.29 1.75
C GLN A 60 -10.87 12.71 2.37
N GLN A 61 -11.87 11.82 2.38
CA GLN A 61 -13.18 12.07 3.01
C GLN A 61 -13.10 12.24 4.53
N ALA A 62 -12.10 11.62 5.17
CA ALA A 62 -11.87 11.73 6.60
C ALA A 62 -10.95 12.91 6.99
N GLU A 63 -10.53 13.75 6.03
CA GLU A 63 -9.54 14.82 6.23
C GLU A 63 -8.19 14.31 6.76
N ARG A 64 -7.81 13.09 6.38
CA ARG A 64 -6.59 12.39 6.81
C ARG A 64 -5.71 11.97 5.63
N GLU A 65 -5.59 12.86 4.64
CA GLU A 65 -4.78 12.62 3.44
C GLU A 65 -3.31 12.32 3.78
N GLU A 66 -2.80 12.90 4.86
CA GLU A 66 -1.45 12.70 5.39
C GLU A 66 -1.13 11.21 5.64
N GLU A 67 -2.12 10.41 6.07
CA GLU A 67 -1.95 8.97 6.29
C GLU A 67 -1.65 8.23 4.98
N TYR A 68 -2.35 8.60 3.91
CA TYR A 68 -2.14 8.03 2.59
C TYR A 68 -0.82 8.51 1.99
N THR A 69 -0.48 9.78 2.18
CA THR A 69 0.81 10.35 1.77
C THR A 69 1.96 9.58 2.42
N ALA A 70 1.91 9.31 3.72
CA ALA A 70 2.92 8.51 4.41
C ALA A 70 3.04 7.09 3.82
N LEU A 71 1.93 6.42 3.52
CA LEU A 71 1.92 5.10 2.87
C LEU A 71 2.58 5.15 1.48
N ARG A 72 2.24 6.16 0.67
CA ARG A 72 2.83 6.37 -0.65
C ARG A 72 4.33 6.64 -0.58
N MET A 73 4.77 7.51 0.32
CA MET A 73 6.19 7.83 0.52
C MET A 73 6.98 6.56 0.88
N TYR A 74 6.46 5.74 1.79
CA TYR A 74 7.13 4.52 2.22
C TYR A 74 7.21 3.44 1.13
N TYR A 75 6.07 3.07 0.55
CA TYR A 75 6.01 1.92 -0.39
C TYR A 75 6.34 2.28 -1.84
N MET A 76 5.91 3.45 -2.32
CA MET A 76 6.09 3.82 -3.73
C MET A 76 7.37 4.61 -3.96
N GLN A 77 7.75 5.48 -3.00
CA GLN A 77 8.94 6.32 -3.15
C GLN A 77 10.17 5.76 -2.40
N GLY A 78 9.97 4.85 -1.45
CA GLY A 78 11.05 4.20 -0.71
C GLY A 78 11.64 5.04 0.43
N TYR A 79 10.88 5.99 0.96
CA TYR A 79 11.29 6.80 2.10
C TYR A 79 11.32 5.95 3.38
N THR A 80 12.23 6.29 4.29
CA THR A 80 12.23 5.73 5.65
C THR A 80 11.20 6.42 6.55
N TYR A 81 10.82 5.78 7.66
CA TYR A 81 9.90 6.41 8.62
C TYR A 81 10.41 7.75 9.15
N GLU A 82 11.73 7.88 9.36
CA GLU A 82 12.37 9.13 9.81
C GLU A 82 12.33 10.23 8.75
N GLN A 83 12.42 9.88 7.47
CA GLN A 83 12.27 10.86 6.39
C GLN A 83 10.82 11.33 6.30
N ILE A 84 9.85 10.42 6.43
CA ILE A 84 8.42 10.76 6.42
C ILE A 84 8.04 11.61 7.63
N GLU A 85 8.59 11.31 8.81
CA GLU A 85 8.43 12.13 10.02
C GLU A 85 8.81 13.59 9.75
N LYS A 86 9.98 13.81 9.13
CA LYS A 86 10.49 15.15 8.80
C LYS A 86 9.68 15.83 7.71
N GLU A 87 9.37 15.12 6.63
CA GLU A 87 8.65 15.67 5.47
C GLU A 87 7.21 16.06 5.81
N LEU A 88 6.52 15.24 6.61
CA LEU A 88 5.15 15.50 7.04
C LEU A 88 5.08 16.26 8.38
N ASN A 89 6.21 16.59 8.98
CA ASN A 89 6.31 17.24 10.30
C ASN A 89 5.42 16.57 11.37
N THR A 90 5.53 15.24 11.48
CA THR A 90 4.72 14.43 12.40
C THR A 90 5.55 13.90 13.58
N GLY A 91 4.90 13.28 14.56
CA GLY A 91 5.61 12.60 15.65
C GLY A 91 6.28 11.29 15.20
N LYS A 92 7.37 10.91 15.86
CA LYS A 92 8.20 9.73 15.53
C LYS A 92 7.46 8.43 15.25
N ASP A 93 6.42 8.12 16.02
CA ASP A 93 5.64 6.88 15.87
C ASP A 93 4.45 7.02 14.93
N THR A 94 4.10 8.25 14.53
CA THR A 94 2.91 8.58 13.75
C THR A 94 2.94 7.97 12.35
N PRO A 95 4.02 8.13 11.53
CA PRO A 95 4.10 7.53 10.21
C PRO A 95 3.92 6.02 10.23
N ARG A 96 4.60 5.34 11.17
CA ARG A 96 4.51 3.89 11.31
C ARG A 96 3.09 3.45 11.65
N ARG A 97 2.40 4.19 12.51
CA ARG A 97 1.02 3.89 12.91
C ARG A 97 0.04 4.06 11.76
N TRP A 98 0.15 5.15 11.00
CA TRP A 98 -0.65 5.42 9.80
C TRP A 98 -0.44 4.35 8.73
N ILE A 99 0.82 4.05 8.40
CA ILE A 99 1.17 3.04 7.39
C ILE A 99 0.64 1.67 7.82
N THR A 100 0.82 1.29 9.10
CA THR A 100 0.33 0.01 9.60
C THR A 100 -1.20 -0.09 9.56
N ALA A 101 -1.91 0.99 9.89
CA ALA A 101 -3.37 1.02 9.83
C ALA A 101 -3.86 0.87 8.38
N ALA A 102 -3.29 1.64 7.45
CA ALA A 102 -3.65 1.59 6.04
C ALA A 102 -3.36 0.22 5.41
N VAL A 103 -2.23 -0.43 5.74
CA VAL A 103 -1.92 -1.81 5.26
C VAL A 103 -2.92 -2.83 5.81
N LYS A 104 -3.38 -2.69 7.06
CA LYS A 104 -4.41 -3.56 7.62
C LYS A 104 -5.75 -3.37 6.91
N GLU A 105 -6.14 -2.13 6.64
CA GLU A 105 -7.35 -1.81 5.87
C GLU A 105 -7.28 -2.36 4.45
N LEU A 106 -6.13 -2.24 3.78
CA LEU A 106 -5.91 -2.87 2.46
C LEU A 106 -6.07 -4.38 2.53
N ALA A 107 -5.51 -5.03 3.56
CA ALA A 107 -5.63 -6.47 3.72
C ALA A 107 -7.10 -6.90 3.89
N VAL A 108 -7.90 -6.14 4.64
CA VAL A 108 -9.34 -6.41 4.77
C VAL A 108 -10.07 -6.19 3.44
N MET A 109 -9.74 -5.12 2.71
CA MET A 109 -10.39 -4.77 1.45
C MET A 109 -10.08 -5.76 0.32
N VAL A 110 -8.83 -6.20 0.22
CA VAL A 110 -8.37 -7.13 -0.83
C VAL A 110 -8.79 -8.57 -0.53
N TYR A 111 -8.82 -8.97 0.75
CA TYR A 111 -9.05 -10.37 1.13
C TYR A 111 -10.38 -10.63 1.85
N GLY A 112 -11.16 -9.60 2.19
CA GLY A 112 -12.56 -9.69 2.61
C GLY A 112 -12.82 -10.32 3.98
N ILE A 113 -11.96 -10.10 4.98
CA ILE A 113 -12.10 -10.76 6.30
C ILE A 113 -12.35 -9.74 7.41
N GLU A 114 -13.54 -9.82 8.02
CA GLU A 114 -13.92 -9.18 9.30
C GLU A 114 -13.48 -10.02 10.51
#